data_AF-A0AAW2UGZ0-F1
#
_entry.id   AF-A0AAW2UGZ0-F1
#
_cell.length_a   1.000
_cell.length_b   1.000
_cell.length_c   1.000
_cell.angle_alpha   90.00
_cell.angle_beta   90.00
_cell.angle_gamma   90.00
#
_symmetry.space_group_name_H-M   'P 1'
#
loop_
_entity.id
_entity.type
_entity.pdbx_description
1 polymer ?
#
loop_
_entity_poly.entity_id
_entity_poly.type
_entity_poly.pdbx_seq_one_letter_code
_entity_poly.pdbx_strand_id
1 'polypeptide(L)'
;MEDTPIIQFGRAERSGPRSTHNDALVIMALLANYEVERIFIDSGSSADILFGEAFDEMQLGDAPLEEVNTSLYGFTGEVVHPRGLISLPLTLGTGPAQRTCVLKFLVVDVPSAYNVILGRPILNMF
;
A
#
# COMPACT_ATOMS: atom_id res chain seq x y z
N MET A 1 -12.21 10.03 33.39
CA MET A 1 -11.71 8.86 32.64
C MET A 1 -12.17 9.09 31.21
N GLU A 2 -11.20 9.09 30.30
CA GLU A 2 -11.30 9.64 28.94
C GLU A 2 -12.39 8.99 28.09
N ASP A 3 -13.15 9.85 27.41
CA ASP A 3 -14.18 9.52 26.44
C ASP A 3 -13.47 9.18 25.11
N THR A 4 -13.32 7.89 24.81
CA THR A 4 -12.83 7.46 23.49
C THR A 4 -13.80 7.95 22.42
N PRO A 5 -13.37 8.71 21.40
CA PRO A 5 -14.28 9.16 20.36
C PRO A 5 -14.74 7.94 19.55
N ILE A 6 -16.03 7.66 19.63
CA ILE A 6 -16.70 6.66 18.81
C ILE A 6 -16.79 7.24 17.39
N ILE A 7 -16.08 6.65 16.43
CA ILE A 7 -16.30 6.95 15.01
C ILE A 7 -17.62 6.27 14.61
N GLN A 8 -18.69 7.05 14.53
CA GLN A 8 -20.00 6.58 14.08
C GLN A 8 -20.43 7.36 12.84
N PHE A 9 -20.63 6.64 11.73
CA PHE A 9 -21.15 7.22 10.50
C PHE A 9 -22.63 7.63 10.69
N GLY A 10 -22.88 8.94 10.69
CA GLY A 10 -24.21 9.52 10.85
C GLY A 10 -25.02 9.49 9.55
N ARG A 11 -26.35 9.39 9.67
CA ARG A 11 -27.29 9.42 8.53
C ARG A 11 -27.16 10.67 7.65
N ALA A 12 -26.56 11.74 8.15
CA ALA A 12 -26.34 13.00 7.44
C ALA A 12 -25.20 12.96 6.42
N GLU A 13 -24.28 11.99 6.49
CA GLU A 13 -23.19 11.83 5.49
C GLU A 13 -23.65 11.12 4.21
N ARG A 14 -24.94 10.77 4.11
CA ARG A 14 -25.53 10.11 2.94
C ARG A 14 -25.91 11.04 1.79
N SER A 15 -25.43 12.28 1.81
CA SER A 15 -25.77 13.31 0.82
C SER A 15 -24.62 13.59 -0.14
N GLY A 16 -23.86 12.56 -0.52
CA GLY A 16 -23.04 12.56 -1.74
C GLY A 16 -23.86 12.06 -2.93
N PRO A 17 -23.52 12.43 -4.17
CA PRO A 17 -24.17 11.86 -5.35
C PRO A 17 -24.14 10.33 -5.28
N ARG A 18 -25.22 9.68 -5.71
CA ARG A 18 -25.31 8.22 -5.85
C ARG A 18 -24.47 7.73 -7.04
N SER A 19 -23.17 8.06 -7.06
CA SER A 19 -22.21 7.38 -7.89
C SER A 19 -21.90 6.04 -7.23
N THR A 20 -21.84 4.98 -8.02
CA THR A 20 -21.33 3.68 -7.59
C THR A 20 -19.99 3.90 -6.91
N HIS A 21 -19.89 3.54 -5.62
CA HIS A 21 -18.72 3.69 -4.76
C HIS A 21 -17.54 2.83 -5.23
N ASN A 22 -16.99 3.14 -6.40
CA ASN A 22 -15.87 2.46 -7.04
C ASN A 22 -14.60 3.33 -7.01
N ASP A 23 -14.58 4.35 -6.15
CA ASP A 23 -13.36 5.11 -5.90
C ASP A 23 -12.45 4.23 -5.07
N ALA A 24 -11.43 3.66 -5.72
CA ALA A 24 -10.33 2.99 -5.07
C ALA A 24 -9.84 3.84 -3.89
N LEU A 25 -9.71 3.24 -2.70
CA LEU A 25 -9.09 3.94 -1.58
C LEU A 25 -7.60 4.09 -1.89
N VAL A 26 -7.22 5.32 -2.26
CA VAL A 26 -5.85 5.69 -2.55
C VAL A 26 -5.37 6.63 -1.45
N ILE A 27 -4.26 6.28 -0.81
CA ILE A 27 -3.69 7.06 0.29
C ILE A 27 -2.27 7.54 -0.05
N MET A 28 -1.75 8.38 0.85
CA MET A 28 -0.36 8.81 0.90
C MET A 28 0.24 8.37 2.23
N ALA A 29 1.52 7.98 2.22
CA ALA A 29 2.23 7.55 3.43
C ALA A 29 3.72 7.83 3.30
N LEU A 30 4.43 7.81 4.43
CA LEU A 30 5.89 7.83 4.42
C LEU A 30 6.42 6.39 4.35
N LEU A 31 7.12 6.05 3.28
CA LEU A 31 7.79 4.75 3.11
C LEU A 31 9.30 5.00 3.02
N ALA A 32 10.08 4.41 3.93
CA ALA A 32 11.53 4.65 4.01
C ALA A 32 11.92 6.14 4.11
N ASN A 33 11.09 6.96 4.76
CA ASN A 33 11.19 8.42 4.86
C ASN A 33 10.94 9.19 3.54
N TYR A 34 10.47 8.52 2.50
CA TYR A 34 9.97 9.16 1.28
C TYR A 34 8.44 9.27 1.34
N GLU A 35 7.92 10.44 0.96
CA GLU A 35 6.48 10.60 0.79
C GLU A 35 6.04 9.90 -0.50
N VAL A 36 5.28 8.83 -0.34
CA VAL A 36 4.78 8.02 -1.45
C VAL A 36 3.29 8.29 -1.59
N GLU A 37 2.92 8.87 -2.73
CA GLU A 37 1.54 9.05 -3.14
C GLU A 37 1.02 7.81 -3.89
N ARG A 38 -0.27 7.80 -4.23
CA ARG A 38 -0.89 6.78 -5.09
C ARG A 38 -0.71 5.35 -4.53
N ILE A 39 -0.93 5.19 -3.22
CA ILE A 39 -0.92 3.88 -2.55
C ILE A 39 -2.33 3.28 -2.63
N PHE A 40 -2.49 2.18 -3.35
CA PHE A 40 -3.77 1.49 -3.50
C PHE A 40 -4.00 0.48 -2.38
N ILE A 41 -5.14 0.57 -1.71
CA ILE A 41 -5.57 -0.39 -0.69
C ILE A 41 -6.39 -1.51 -1.36
N ASP A 42 -5.83 -2.72 -1.40
CA ASP A 42 -6.44 -3.87 -2.08
C ASP A 42 -6.57 -5.09 -1.16
N SER A 43 -7.75 -5.29 -0.58
CA SER A 43 -8.05 -6.50 0.23
C SER A 43 -8.17 -7.77 -0.62
N GLY A 44 -8.26 -7.65 -1.95
CA GLY A 44 -8.20 -8.76 -2.90
C GLY A 44 -6.76 -9.24 -3.15
N SER A 45 -5.77 -8.37 -2.99
CA SER A 45 -4.37 -8.71 -3.22
C SER A 45 -3.81 -9.65 -2.14
N SER A 46 -3.13 -10.72 -2.56
CA SER A 46 -2.40 -11.62 -1.68
C SER A 46 -0.98 -11.13 -1.34
N ALA A 47 -0.53 -10.04 -1.95
CA ALA A 47 0.82 -9.52 -1.79
C ALA A 47 0.82 -7.99 -1.63
N ASP A 48 1.83 -7.50 -0.92
CA ASP A 48 2.15 -6.08 -0.87
C ASP A 48 3.22 -5.79 -1.91
N ILE A 49 2.99 -4.77 -2.72
CA ILE A 49 3.76 -4.52 -3.94
C ILE A 49 4.30 -3.10 -3.89
N LEU A 50 5.58 -2.94 -4.19
CA LEU A 50 6.22 -1.68 -4.52
C LEU A 50 6.58 -1.72 -6.01
N PHE A 51 6.08 -0.77 -6.80
CA PHE A 51 6.38 -0.75 -8.23
C PHE A 51 7.81 -0.24 -8.47
N GLY A 52 8.47 -0.82 -9.46
CA GLY A 52 9.89 -0.57 -9.76
C GLY A 52 10.21 0.90 -10.02
N GLU A 53 9.33 1.62 -10.72
CA GLU A 53 9.50 3.07 -10.95
C GLU A 53 9.53 3.85 -9.63
N ALA A 54 8.62 3.56 -8.70
CA ALA A 54 8.61 4.18 -7.38
C ALA A 54 9.85 3.78 -6.55
N PHE A 55 10.26 2.51 -6.62
CA PHE A 55 11.49 2.03 -5.97
C PHE A 55 12.74 2.79 -6.47
N ASP A 56 12.82 3.02 -7.78
CA ASP A 56 13.93 3.74 -8.41
C ASP A 56 13.87 5.25 -8.06
N GLU A 57 12.69 5.88 -8.06
CA GLU A 57 12.47 7.28 -7.64
C GLU A 57 12.82 7.54 -6.18
N MET A 58 12.54 6.57 -5.31
CA MET A 58 12.94 6.60 -3.89
C MET A 58 14.46 6.42 -3.70
N GLN A 59 15.24 6.28 -4.77
CA GLN A 59 16.69 6.08 -4.75
C GLN A 59 17.09 4.84 -3.92
N LEU A 60 16.23 3.82 -3.91
CA LEU A 60 16.48 2.55 -3.26
C LEU A 60 17.23 1.56 -4.17
N GLY A 61 17.64 1.97 -5.37
CA GLY A 61 18.27 1.11 -6.39
C GLY A 61 19.47 0.30 -5.91
N ASP A 62 20.24 0.82 -4.94
CA ASP A 62 21.39 0.13 -4.34
C ASP A 62 21.02 -0.71 -3.10
N ALA A 63 19.76 -0.67 -2.66
CA ALA A 63 19.29 -1.44 -1.52
C ALA A 63 19.29 -2.95 -1.87
N PRO A 64 19.82 -3.81 -0.99
CA PRO A 64 19.84 -5.24 -1.25
C PRO A 64 18.42 -5.79 -1.27
N LEU A 65 18.03 -6.41 -2.40
CA LEU A 65 16.79 -7.14 -2.53
C LEU A 65 17.01 -8.62 -2.16
N GLU A 66 16.13 -9.16 -1.31
CA GLU A 66 16.10 -10.60 -1.04
C GLU A 66 15.59 -11.33 -2.31
N GLU A 67 16.30 -12.38 -2.75
CA GLU A 67 15.83 -13.23 -3.85
C GLU A 67 14.52 -13.93 -3.48
N VAL A 68 13.57 -13.94 -4.41
CA VAL A 68 12.27 -14.59 -4.26
C VAL A 68 11.94 -15.40 -5.51
N ASN A 69 11.52 -16.65 -5.31
CA ASN A 69 11.11 -17.56 -6.38
C ASN A 69 9.58 -17.56 -6.62
N THR A 70 8.87 -16.56 -6.09
CA THR A 70 7.42 -16.48 -6.16
C THR A 70 6.98 -15.59 -7.32
N SER A 71 6.18 -16.14 -8.24
CA SER A 71 5.50 -15.35 -9.27
C SER A 71 4.17 -14.81 -8.75
N LEU A 72 3.80 -13.60 -9.18
CA LEU A 72 2.48 -13.04 -8.98
C LEU A 72 1.61 -13.34 -10.20
N TYR A 73 0.37 -13.76 -9.94
CA TYR A 73 -0.61 -14.09 -10.97
C TYR A 73 -1.76 -13.09 -10.91
N GLY A 74 -1.95 -12.34 -11.99
CA GLY A 74 -3.06 -11.42 -12.17
C GLY A 74 -4.34 -12.14 -12.59
N PHE A 75 -5.49 -11.49 -12.38
CA PHE A 75 -6.80 -12.02 -12.77
C PHE A 75 -6.95 -12.27 -14.28
N THR A 76 -6.21 -11.51 -15.08
CA THR A 76 -6.11 -11.60 -16.54
C THR A 76 -5.20 -12.75 -17.02
N GLY A 77 -4.57 -13.49 -16.09
CA GLY A 77 -3.58 -14.51 -16.40
C GLY A 77 -2.16 -13.96 -16.61
N GLU A 78 -1.95 -12.67 -16.38
CA GLU A 78 -0.61 -12.06 -16.39
C GLU A 78 0.25 -12.67 -15.28
N VAL A 79 1.49 -12.98 -15.62
CA VAL A 79 2.48 -13.52 -14.68
C VAL A 79 3.60 -12.51 -14.53
N VAL A 80 3.86 -12.09 -13.30
CA VAL A 80 4.92 -11.13 -12.97
C VAL A 80 5.93 -11.79 -12.06
N HIS A 81 7.20 -11.72 -12.43
CA HIS A 81 8.31 -12.13 -11.58
C HIS A 81 8.87 -10.89 -10.87
N PRO A 82 8.82 -10.84 -9.52
CA PRO A 82 9.39 -9.74 -8.77
C PRO A 82 10.91 -9.61 -8.99
N ARG A 83 11.44 -8.38 -8.99
CA ARG A 83 12.89 -8.10 -8.87
C ARG A 83 13.45 -8.73 -7.60
N GLY A 84 12.67 -8.67 -6.52
CA GLY A 84 13.03 -9.19 -5.21
C GLY A 84 12.07 -8.74 -4.13
N LEU A 85 12.42 -9.01 -2.89
CA LEU A 85 11.68 -8.63 -1.70
C LEU A 85 12.49 -7.63 -0.87
N ILE A 86 11.86 -6.56 -0.41
CA ILE A 86 12.50 -5.53 0.41
C ILE A 86 11.72 -5.28 1.70
N SER A 87 12.43 -5.04 2.80
CA SER A 87 11.85 -4.64 4.09
C SER A 87 12.00 -3.13 4.26
N LEU A 88 10.88 -2.39 4.32
CA LEU A 88 10.87 -0.92 4.43
C LEU A 88 10.00 -0.46 5.60
N PRO A 89 10.38 0.61 6.32
CA PRO A 89 9.51 1.22 7.32
C PRO A 89 8.40 2.01 6.63
N LEU A 90 7.15 1.59 6.82
CA LEU A 90 5.95 2.31 6.41
C LEU A 90 5.39 3.04 7.61
N THR A 91 5.07 4.33 7.43
CA THR A 91 4.46 5.15 8.45
C THR A 91 3.10 5.67 8.00
N LEU A 92 2.07 5.34 8.77
CA LEU A 92 0.67 5.67 8.51
C LEU A 92 0.09 6.54 9.63
N GLY A 93 -0.96 7.29 9.31
CA GLY A 93 -1.63 8.19 10.24
C GLY A 93 -1.01 9.58 10.30
N THR A 94 -1.59 10.46 11.12
CA THR A 94 -1.15 11.85 11.24
C THR A 94 -1.00 12.25 12.71
N GLY A 95 -0.04 13.13 12.98
CA GLY A 95 0.20 13.68 14.31
C GLY A 95 0.47 12.57 15.37
N PRO A 96 -0.16 12.63 16.56
CA PRO A 96 0.11 11.67 17.62
C PRO A 96 -0.40 10.25 17.32
N ALA A 97 -1.25 10.07 16.30
CA ALA A 97 -1.76 8.76 15.88
C ALA A 97 -0.86 8.05 14.86
N GLN A 98 0.30 8.63 14.55
CA GLN A 98 1.25 8.07 13.58
C GLN A 98 1.83 6.74 14.08
N ARG A 99 1.88 5.74 13.19
CA ARG A 99 2.43 4.41 13.47
C ARG A 99 3.41 4.01 12.37
N THR A 100 4.60 3.59 12.77
CA THR A 100 5.63 3.08 11.87
C THR A 100 5.79 1.58 12.07
N CYS A 101 5.70 0.81 10.98
CA CYS A 101 5.92 -0.62 10.95
C CYS A 101 6.94 -0.96 9.87
N VAL A 102 7.85 -1.91 10.13
CA VAL A 102 8.75 -2.44 9.09
C VAL A 102 8.01 -3.57 8.38
N LEU A 103 7.74 -3.38 7.09
CA LEU A 103 6.88 -4.23 6.27
C LEU A 103 7.65 -4.72 5.05
N LYS A 104 7.28 -5.90 4.53
CA LYS A 104 7.91 -6.48 3.35
C LYS A 104 7.10 -6.19 2.10
N PHE A 105 7.77 -5.80 1.03
CA PHE A 105 7.17 -5.50 -0.27
C PHE A 105 7.88 -6.29 -1.37
N LEU A 106 7.10 -6.88 -2.28
CA LEU A 106 7.64 -7.38 -3.54
C LEU A 106 7.88 -6.21 -4.48
N VAL A 107 9.10 -6.07 -4.99
CA VAL A 107 9.42 -5.07 -6.00
C VAL A 107 9.13 -5.65 -7.37
N VAL A 108 8.29 -4.98 -8.16
CA VAL A 108 7.86 -5.49 -9.49
C VAL A 108 8.04 -4.46 -10.59
N ASP A 109 8.51 -4.92 -11.75
CA ASP A 109 8.76 -4.07 -12.92
C ASP A 109 7.62 -4.13 -13.92
N VAL A 110 6.45 -3.65 -13.50
CA VAL A 110 5.30 -3.48 -14.40
C VAL A 110 4.83 -2.04 -14.37
N PRO A 111 4.45 -1.45 -15.52
CA PRO A 111 3.82 -0.13 -15.55
C PRO A 111 2.56 -0.12 -14.70
N SER A 112 2.41 0.90 -13.85
CA SER A 112 1.26 1.03 -12.96
C SER A 112 0.92 2.49 -12.72
N ALA A 113 -0.37 2.78 -12.54
CA ALA A 113 -0.83 4.08 -12.08
C ALA A 113 -0.54 4.31 -10.58
N TYR A 114 -0.20 3.25 -9.85
CA TYR A 114 0.05 3.27 -8.41
C TYR A 114 1.53 3.06 -8.11
N ASN A 115 1.99 3.59 -6.99
CA ASN A 115 3.36 3.40 -6.52
C ASN A 115 3.48 2.18 -5.59
N VAL A 116 2.42 1.91 -4.83
CA VAL A 116 2.34 0.80 -3.87
C VAL A 116 0.95 0.17 -3.90
N ILE A 117 0.88 -1.15 -3.69
CA ILE A 117 -0.34 -1.85 -3.29
C ILE A 117 -0.15 -2.36 -1.86
N LEU A 118 -1.06 -1.98 -0.97
CA LEU A 118 -1.20 -2.61 0.34
C LEU A 118 -2.25 -3.70 0.25
N GLY A 119 -1.78 -4.94 0.24
CA GLY A 119 -2.57 -6.14 0.16
C GLY A 119 -2.99 -6.66 1.53
N ARG A 120 -3.61 -7.85 1.52
CA ARG A 120 -3.98 -8.53 2.76
C ARG A 120 -2.86 -8.72 3.79
N PRO A 121 -1.60 -9.01 3.41
CA PRO A 121 -0.58 -9.27 4.43
C PRO A 121 -0.36 -8.05 5.33
N ILE A 122 -0.27 -6.84 4.78
CA ILE A 122 -0.22 -5.60 5.58
C ILE A 122 -1.56 -5.25 6.21
N LEU A 123 -2.67 -5.35 5.47
CA LEU A 123 -3.98 -4.93 5.98
C LEU A 123 -4.46 -5.75 7.19
N ASN A 124 -4.06 -7.02 7.31
CA ASN A 124 -4.41 -7.87 8.44
C ASN A 124 -3.53 -7.63 9.69
N MET A 125 -2.53 -6.75 9.62
CA MET A 125 -1.68 -6.39 10.77
C MET A 125 -2.18 -5.18 11.56
N PHE A 126 -3.15 -4.44 11.02
CA PHE A 126 -3.78 -3.29 11.64
C PHE A 126 -5.22 -3.62 12.08
#